data_AF-K2MSX9-F1
#
_entry.id   AF-K2MSX9-F1
#
_cell.length_a   1.000
_cell.length_b   1.000
_cell.length_c   1.000
_cell.angle_alpha   90.00
_cell.angle_beta   90.00
_cell.angle_gamma   90.00
#
_symmetry.space_group_name_H-M   'P 1'
#
loop_
_entity.id
_entity.type
_entity.pdbx_description
1 polymer ?
#
loop_
_entity_poly.entity_id
_entity_poly.type
_entity_poly.pdbx_seq_one_letter_code
_entity_poly.pdbx_strand_id
1 'polypeptide(L)'
;MSNKFGVVLLQSVVLAASSLLVSNVKARASRYGGFGLCSIGMLTLVRGSSLYARYCSFDGYTHILYLGTIVVSDHSVFALLNNTISSGTSLLYQHHGSSVSEHSVLRVVGNSGTVSYAIYSLKLWTVERSSWLDWRENDVGVGAMLHATESTFLVIDGSSVVTLTGCRMGLTGWSVSLLSRVDAGYRFVAGCLTVAGRVLTAAELELHGITNVTTVAACGECTKDGDCFAPLTTAVIDCKCECAAGGHGDVCVPAPVPAGPPPPPPPPTPPPPPIGECISDMVYPEVAQAVGGGLSWLCYRNVTFSGGGMSLTVLVGAMTGDVANVTFDGCTWRDGAVLLLL
;
A
#
# COMPACT_ATOMS: atom_id res chain seq x y z
N MET A 1 -13.60 23.00 -3.41
CA MET A 1 -13.17 21.63 -3.79
C MET A 1 -14.27 20.68 -3.37
N SER A 2 -14.81 19.86 -4.28
CA SER A 2 -15.81 18.84 -3.93
C SER A 2 -15.12 17.78 -3.05
N ASN A 3 -15.67 17.48 -1.87
CA ASN A 3 -15.21 16.45 -0.91
C ASN A 3 -15.33 15.02 -1.49
N LYS A 4 -14.75 14.76 -2.66
CA LYS A 4 -14.56 13.41 -3.22
C LYS A 4 -13.26 12.75 -2.75
N PHE A 5 -12.30 13.56 -2.30
CA PHE A 5 -10.97 13.12 -1.92
C PHE A 5 -10.96 12.73 -0.44
N GLY A 6 -10.24 11.66 -0.13
CA GLY A 6 -10.37 10.93 1.12
C GLY A 6 -9.90 11.62 2.38
N VAL A 7 -9.74 10.84 3.44
CA VAL A 7 -9.16 11.29 4.71
C VAL A 7 -7.79 11.94 4.48
N VAL A 8 -7.04 11.36 3.54
CA VAL A 8 -5.72 11.81 3.12
C VAL A 8 -5.66 11.82 1.60
N LEU A 9 -5.16 12.93 1.04
CA LEU A 9 -4.83 13.11 -0.36
C LEU A 9 -3.32 13.33 -0.53
N LEU A 10 -2.66 12.43 -1.25
CA LEU A 10 -1.27 12.52 -1.68
C LEU A 10 -1.23 12.81 -3.18
N GLN A 11 -1.07 14.08 -3.55
CA GLN A 11 -0.96 14.49 -4.93
C GLN A 11 0.50 14.68 -5.30
N SER A 12 1.02 13.86 -6.23
CA SER A 12 2.40 13.97 -6.73
C SER A 12 3.47 13.99 -5.63
N VAL A 13 3.46 12.98 -4.77
CA VAL A 13 4.32 12.89 -3.57
C VAL A 13 5.56 12.03 -3.83
N VAL A 14 6.71 12.46 -3.30
CA VAL A 14 7.97 11.71 -3.35
C VAL A 14 8.46 11.39 -1.95
N LEU A 15 8.79 10.13 -1.70
CA LEU A 15 9.54 9.64 -0.55
C LEU A 15 10.91 9.17 -1.03
N ALA A 16 11.99 9.75 -0.50
CA ALA A 16 13.37 9.43 -0.88
C ALA A 16 14.24 9.20 0.36
N ALA A 17 14.52 7.94 0.70
CA ALA A 17 15.05 7.54 2.01
C ALA A 17 14.18 8.05 3.17
N SER A 18 12.86 7.93 3.02
CA SER A 18 11.87 8.50 3.94
C SER A 18 10.67 7.59 4.16
N SER A 19 9.87 7.92 5.16
CA SER A 19 8.89 7.00 5.72
C SER A 19 7.53 7.66 5.92
N LEU A 20 6.46 7.00 5.48
CA LEU A 20 5.07 7.40 5.69
C LEU A 20 4.29 6.24 6.32
N LEU A 21 3.62 6.51 7.44
CA LEU A 21 2.73 5.55 8.09
C LEU A 21 1.33 6.17 8.24
N VAL A 22 0.32 5.51 7.66
CA VAL A 22 -1.09 5.68 8.00
C VAL A 22 -1.49 4.53 8.89
N SER A 23 -1.94 4.80 10.12
CA SER A 23 -2.26 3.73 11.07
C SER A 23 -3.45 4.08 11.94
N ASN A 24 -4.34 3.11 12.18
CA ASN A 24 -5.47 3.23 13.12
C ASN A 24 -6.51 4.32 12.79
N VAL A 25 -6.46 4.88 11.58
CA VAL A 25 -7.47 5.82 11.09
C VAL A 25 -8.83 5.12 10.97
N LYS A 26 -9.85 5.67 11.64
CA LYS A 26 -11.25 5.25 11.50
C LYS A 26 -12.03 6.37 10.85
N ALA A 27 -12.61 6.11 9.69
CA ALA A 27 -13.30 7.12 8.91
C ALA A 27 -14.67 6.63 8.45
N ARG A 28 -15.65 7.53 8.52
CA ARG A 28 -17.00 7.31 8.01
C ARG A 28 -17.35 8.43 7.02
N ALA A 29 -17.80 8.07 5.84
CA ALA A 29 -18.34 9.01 4.86
C ALA A 29 -19.87 9.03 4.95
N SER A 30 -20.47 10.22 4.97
CA SER A 30 -21.92 10.42 4.98
C SER A 30 -22.57 10.30 3.59
N ARG A 31 -21.77 10.33 2.52
CA ARG A 31 -22.20 10.11 1.13
C ARG A 31 -21.35 9.02 0.48
N TYR A 32 -22.02 8.07 -0.16
CA TYR A 32 -21.34 7.06 -0.99
C TYR A 32 -20.52 7.75 -2.10
N GLY A 33 -19.27 7.33 -2.29
CA GLY A 33 -18.42 7.81 -3.39
C GLY A 33 -17.03 8.35 -3.01
N GLY A 34 -16.70 8.45 -1.72
CA GLY A 34 -15.38 8.91 -1.26
C GLY A 34 -14.30 7.84 -1.37
N PHE A 35 -13.03 8.25 -1.37
CA PHE A 35 -11.87 7.36 -1.27
C PHE A 35 -11.35 7.34 0.16
N GLY A 36 -10.92 6.20 0.73
CA GLY A 36 -10.41 6.19 2.10
C GLY A 36 -9.10 6.97 2.20
N LEU A 37 -8.07 6.43 1.55
CA LEU A 37 -6.81 7.08 1.24
C LEU A 37 -6.77 7.32 -0.28
N CYS A 38 -6.22 8.45 -0.69
CA CYS A 38 -6.16 8.82 -2.09
C CYS A 38 -4.76 9.30 -2.44
N SER A 39 -4.18 8.73 -3.50
CA SER A 39 -3.03 9.30 -4.17
C SER A 39 -3.36 9.57 -5.63
N ILE A 40 -3.15 10.82 -6.06
CA ILE A 40 -3.40 11.28 -7.42
C ILE A 40 -2.08 11.76 -8.00
N GLY A 41 -1.91 11.62 -9.32
CA GLY A 41 -0.62 11.84 -9.95
C GLY A 41 0.35 10.71 -9.63
N MET A 42 1.63 11.04 -9.45
CA MET A 42 2.70 10.07 -9.25
C MET A 42 3.11 10.00 -7.77
N LEU A 43 2.98 8.81 -7.18
CA LEU A 43 3.56 8.48 -5.88
C LEU A 43 4.88 7.73 -6.10
N THR A 44 5.99 8.32 -5.64
CA THR A 44 7.33 7.77 -5.86
C THR A 44 7.97 7.40 -4.53
N LEU A 45 8.41 6.14 -4.39
CA LEU A 45 9.18 5.64 -3.26
C LEU A 45 10.54 5.16 -3.78
N VAL A 46 11.62 5.78 -3.32
CA VAL A 46 12.99 5.47 -3.73
C VAL A 46 13.97 5.50 -2.57
N ARG A 47 15.17 4.96 -2.75
CA ARG A 47 16.29 5.03 -1.79
C ARG A 47 15.95 4.43 -0.43
N GLY A 48 15.28 3.28 -0.40
CA GLY A 48 14.90 2.61 0.84
C GLY A 48 13.70 3.24 1.55
N SER A 49 12.77 3.85 0.80
CA SER A 49 11.60 4.51 1.39
C SER A 49 10.50 3.51 1.77
N SER A 50 9.66 3.90 2.72
CA SER A 50 8.51 3.10 3.12
C SER A 50 7.20 3.87 3.17
N LEU A 51 6.12 3.26 2.67
CA LEU A 51 4.74 3.69 2.90
C LEU A 51 3.93 2.51 3.40
N TYR A 52 3.41 2.63 4.62
CA TYR A 52 2.51 1.65 5.23
C TYR A 52 1.16 2.28 5.51
N ALA A 53 0.08 1.62 5.10
CA ALA A 53 -1.29 1.94 5.49
C ALA A 53 -1.89 0.72 6.19
N ARG A 54 -2.14 0.81 7.51
CA ARG A 54 -2.52 -0.35 8.30
C ARG A 54 -3.55 -0.11 9.40
N TYR A 55 -4.33 -1.15 9.70
CA TYR A 55 -5.32 -1.12 10.78
C TYR A 55 -6.33 0.04 10.65
N CYS A 56 -6.56 0.52 9.42
CA CYS A 56 -7.56 1.54 9.15
C CYS A 56 -8.93 0.90 8.94
N SER A 57 -9.99 1.66 9.23
CA SER A 57 -11.38 1.22 9.05
C SER A 57 -12.18 2.28 8.31
N PHE A 58 -12.77 1.89 7.18
CA PHE A 58 -13.50 2.78 6.29
C PHE A 58 -14.97 2.36 6.15
N ASP A 59 -15.88 3.27 6.48
CA ASP A 59 -17.33 3.07 6.36
C ASP A 59 -17.94 4.08 5.38
N GLY A 60 -18.71 3.63 4.39
CA GLY A 60 -19.31 4.49 3.36
C GLY A 60 -18.35 4.94 2.24
N TYR A 61 -17.15 4.38 2.17
CA TYR A 61 -16.15 4.66 1.13
C TYR A 61 -16.25 3.69 -0.06
N THR A 62 -15.80 4.13 -1.24
CA THR A 62 -15.78 3.29 -2.45
C THR A 62 -14.53 2.43 -2.54
N HIS A 63 -13.39 2.97 -2.14
CA HIS A 63 -12.10 2.27 -2.13
C HIS A 63 -11.40 2.49 -0.79
N ILE A 64 -10.70 1.48 -0.26
CA ILE A 64 -9.77 1.73 0.86
C ILE A 64 -8.67 2.66 0.37
N LEU A 65 -8.05 2.33 -0.76
CA LEU A 65 -7.00 3.14 -1.36
C LEU A 65 -7.24 3.34 -2.86
N TYR A 66 -7.24 4.60 -3.28
CA TYR A 66 -7.17 5.01 -4.68
C TYR A 66 -5.73 5.42 -5.03
N LEU A 67 -5.14 4.81 -6.06
CA LEU A 67 -3.82 5.14 -6.60
C LEU A 67 -3.92 5.60 -8.05
N GLY A 68 -3.30 6.74 -8.34
CA GLY A 68 -2.99 7.20 -9.70
C GLY A 68 -1.91 6.33 -10.33
N THR A 69 -0.66 6.82 -10.31
CA THR A 69 0.56 6.10 -10.73
C THR A 69 1.42 5.85 -9.48
N ILE A 70 2.01 4.67 -9.35
CA ILE A 70 2.97 4.37 -8.28
C ILE A 70 4.28 3.80 -8.85
N VAL A 71 5.40 4.30 -8.31
CA VAL A 71 6.74 3.80 -8.56
C VAL A 71 7.36 3.44 -7.22
N VAL A 72 7.69 2.16 -7.04
CA VAL A 72 8.41 1.67 -5.85
C VAL A 72 9.73 1.08 -6.35
N SER A 73 10.84 1.77 -6.08
CA SER A 73 12.16 1.33 -6.54
C SER A 73 13.23 1.52 -5.48
N ASP A 74 14.42 0.97 -5.77
CA ASP A 74 15.60 1.05 -4.93
C ASP A 74 15.32 0.68 -3.46
N HIS A 75 15.05 -0.61 -3.21
CA HIS A 75 14.87 -1.17 -1.87
C HIS A 75 13.69 -0.57 -1.09
N SER A 76 12.66 -0.10 -1.78
CA SER A 76 11.52 0.57 -1.14
C SER A 76 10.31 -0.35 -0.91
N VAL A 77 9.42 0.05 -0.01
CA VAL A 77 8.24 -0.73 0.39
C VAL A 77 6.97 0.10 0.32
N PHE A 78 5.99 -0.39 -0.42
CA PHE A 78 4.60 0.03 -0.30
C PHE A 78 3.79 -1.11 0.33
N ALA A 79 2.96 -0.83 1.34
CA ALA A 79 2.18 -1.86 2.00
C ALA A 79 0.80 -1.37 2.48
N LEU A 80 -0.25 -2.08 2.05
CA LEU A 80 -1.63 -1.95 2.54
C LEU A 80 -1.98 -3.17 3.38
N LEU A 81 -2.00 -3.04 4.71
CA LEU A 81 -2.02 -4.17 5.65
C LEU A 81 -3.19 -4.13 6.62
N ASN A 82 -3.96 -5.22 6.75
CA ASN A 82 -4.95 -5.39 7.83
C ASN A 82 -5.98 -4.25 7.94
N ASN A 83 -6.42 -3.69 6.81
CA ASN A 83 -7.44 -2.66 6.78
C ASN A 83 -8.83 -3.26 6.57
N THR A 84 -9.86 -2.53 6.99
CA THR A 84 -11.24 -2.95 6.85
C THR A 84 -12.07 -1.93 6.09
N ILE A 85 -13.01 -2.41 5.27
CA ILE A 85 -14.05 -1.59 4.64
C ILE A 85 -15.41 -2.26 4.82
N SER A 86 -16.44 -1.49 5.21
CA SER A 86 -17.78 -2.06 5.45
C SER A 86 -18.39 -2.61 4.16
N SER A 87 -18.49 -1.77 3.15
CA SER A 87 -18.84 -2.13 1.78
C SER A 87 -18.23 -1.15 0.80
N GLY A 88 -17.93 -1.58 -0.42
CA GLY A 88 -17.34 -0.71 -1.44
C GLY A 88 -17.11 -1.42 -2.79
N THR A 89 -16.31 -0.79 -3.63
CA THR A 89 -15.91 -1.34 -4.93
C THR A 89 -14.58 -2.09 -4.82
N SER A 90 -13.57 -1.54 -4.14
CA SER A 90 -12.31 -2.29 -3.98
C SER A 90 -11.46 -1.97 -2.75
N LEU A 91 -10.53 -2.87 -2.43
CA LEU A 91 -9.48 -2.59 -1.43
C LEU A 91 -8.44 -1.65 -2.06
N LEU A 92 -7.89 -2.04 -3.21
CA LEU A 92 -6.99 -1.21 -4.00
C LEU A 92 -7.65 -0.85 -5.32
N TYR A 93 -7.72 0.44 -5.64
CA TYR A 93 -8.05 0.92 -6.97
C TYR A 93 -6.82 1.56 -7.60
N GLN A 94 -6.45 1.13 -8.79
CA GLN A 94 -5.34 1.67 -9.55
C GLN A 94 -5.84 2.22 -10.89
N HIS A 95 -5.55 3.50 -11.13
CA HIS A 95 -6.03 4.23 -12.31
C HIS A 95 -5.00 4.24 -13.45
N HIS A 96 -3.71 4.33 -13.14
CA HIS A 96 -2.60 4.34 -14.11
C HIS A 96 -1.51 3.33 -13.75
N GLY A 97 -0.59 3.04 -14.68
CA GLY A 97 0.40 1.96 -14.53
C GLY A 97 1.20 2.02 -13.22
N SER A 98 1.62 0.85 -12.75
CA SER A 98 2.40 0.69 -11.52
C SER A 98 3.71 -0.05 -11.79
N SER A 99 4.78 0.34 -11.09
CA SER A 99 6.09 -0.32 -11.21
C SER A 99 6.70 -0.62 -9.86
N VAL A 100 7.25 -1.83 -9.72
CA VAL A 100 8.01 -2.29 -8.55
C VAL A 100 9.34 -2.83 -9.06
N SER A 101 10.45 -2.22 -8.67
CA SER A 101 11.77 -2.54 -9.23
C SER A 101 12.88 -2.48 -8.18
N GLU A 102 14.04 -3.06 -8.51
CA GLU A 102 15.29 -2.93 -7.73
C GLU A 102 15.12 -3.37 -6.27
N HIS A 103 14.80 -4.65 -6.08
CA HIS A 103 14.61 -5.26 -4.76
C HIS A 103 13.52 -4.59 -3.92
N SER A 104 12.49 -4.05 -4.56
CA SER A 104 11.38 -3.37 -3.88
C SER A 104 10.16 -4.27 -3.71
N VAL A 105 9.26 -3.86 -2.81
CA VAL A 105 8.10 -4.67 -2.42
C VAL A 105 6.82 -3.84 -2.45
N LEU A 106 5.77 -4.39 -3.05
CA LEU A 106 4.40 -3.87 -2.94
C LEU A 106 3.49 -4.94 -2.34
N ARG A 107 2.88 -4.63 -1.20
CA ARG A 107 2.05 -5.57 -0.42
C ARG A 107 0.60 -5.10 -0.31
N VAL A 108 -0.34 -6.02 -0.49
CA VAL A 108 -1.76 -5.87 -0.14
C VAL A 108 -2.14 -7.13 0.64
N VAL A 109 -2.11 -7.05 1.98
CA VAL A 109 -2.18 -8.25 2.83
C VAL A 109 -3.19 -8.08 3.96
N GLY A 110 -4.01 -9.11 4.20
CA GLY A 110 -4.88 -9.18 5.39
C GLY A 110 -6.05 -8.18 5.39
N ASN A 111 -6.34 -7.53 4.26
CA ASN A 111 -7.42 -6.55 4.19
C ASN A 111 -8.77 -7.25 4.00
N SER A 112 -9.83 -6.72 4.61
CA SER A 112 -11.15 -7.35 4.54
C SER A 112 -12.30 -6.38 4.32
N GLY A 113 -13.37 -6.86 3.68
CA GLY A 113 -14.59 -6.09 3.51
C GLY A 113 -15.54 -6.66 2.46
N THR A 114 -16.77 -6.13 2.41
CA THR A 114 -17.72 -6.49 1.36
C THR A 114 -17.49 -5.63 0.12
N VAL A 115 -16.51 -6.00 -0.71
CA VAL A 115 -16.15 -5.23 -1.91
C VAL A 115 -16.41 -6.01 -3.18
N SER A 116 -16.59 -5.30 -4.30
CA SER A 116 -16.68 -5.95 -5.61
C SER A 116 -15.35 -6.61 -6.01
N TYR A 117 -14.20 -6.01 -5.67
CA TYR A 117 -12.88 -6.45 -6.11
C TYR A 117 -11.80 -6.26 -5.03
N ALA A 118 -10.86 -7.18 -4.85
CA ALA A 118 -9.70 -6.90 -3.99
C ALA A 118 -8.82 -5.83 -4.64
N ILE A 119 -8.43 -6.09 -5.88
CA ILE A 119 -7.65 -5.20 -6.72
C ILE A 119 -8.49 -4.82 -7.94
N TYR A 120 -8.68 -3.52 -8.15
CA TYR A 120 -9.31 -2.98 -9.36
C TYR A 120 -8.25 -2.19 -10.11
N SER A 121 -7.90 -2.62 -11.32
CA SER A 121 -6.87 -1.96 -12.12
C SER A 121 -7.32 -1.65 -13.53
N LEU A 122 -6.96 -0.45 -13.98
CA LEU A 122 -7.18 -0.02 -15.37
C LEU A 122 -5.95 -0.17 -16.26
N LYS A 123 -4.76 -0.45 -15.70
CA LYS A 123 -3.49 -0.46 -16.44
C LYS A 123 -2.54 -1.55 -15.95
N LEU A 124 -1.49 -1.77 -16.74
CA LEU A 124 -0.42 -2.74 -16.50
C LEU A 124 0.39 -2.48 -15.22
N TRP A 125 0.80 -3.57 -14.58
CA TRP A 125 1.79 -3.63 -13.50
C TRP A 125 3.11 -4.20 -14.05
N THR A 126 4.24 -3.61 -13.65
CA THR A 126 5.58 -4.12 -13.97
C THR A 126 6.32 -4.46 -12.69
N VAL A 127 6.87 -5.67 -12.61
CA VAL A 127 7.66 -6.15 -11.46
C VAL A 127 8.98 -6.70 -11.97
N GLU A 128 10.09 -6.07 -11.57
CA GLU A 128 11.40 -6.39 -12.14
C GLU A 128 12.54 -6.29 -11.12
N ARG A 129 13.72 -6.83 -11.49
CA ARG A 129 14.97 -6.73 -10.74
C ARG A 129 14.82 -7.19 -9.29
N SER A 130 14.41 -8.45 -9.14
CA SER A 130 14.27 -9.16 -7.86
C SER A 130 13.27 -8.50 -6.91
N SER A 131 12.16 -7.99 -7.48
CA SER A 131 11.10 -7.34 -6.71
C SER A 131 9.96 -8.29 -6.40
N TRP A 132 9.08 -7.88 -5.47
CA TRP A 132 8.00 -8.73 -4.98
C TRP A 132 6.64 -8.01 -4.94
N LEU A 133 5.65 -8.68 -5.52
CA LEU A 133 4.24 -8.32 -5.41
C LEU A 133 3.52 -9.31 -4.48
N ASP A 134 3.07 -8.83 -3.33
CA ASP A 134 2.55 -9.67 -2.23
C ASP A 134 1.05 -9.47 -1.99
N TRP A 135 0.22 -10.40 -2.49
CA TRP A 135 -1.24 -10.36 -2.32
C TRP A 135 -1.74 -11.55 -1.52
N ARG A 136 -1.76 -11.40 -0.20
CA ARG A 136 -2.08 -12.51 0.70
C ARG A 136 -3.24 -12.22 1.64
N GLU A 137 -3.96 -13.25 2.03
CA GLU A 137 -4.89 -13.22 3.17
C GLU A 137 -5.98 -12.13 3.07
N ASN A 138 -6.32 -11.66 1.87
CA ASN A 138 -7.39 -10.68 1.69
C ASN A 138 -8.75 -11.39 1.65
N ASP A 139 -9.77 -10.81 2.28
CA ASP A 139 -11.14 -11.31 2.29
C ASP A 139 -12.11 -10.29 1.70
N VAL A 140 -12.62 -10.59 0.51
CA VAL A 140 -13.57 -9.71 -0.21
C VAL A 140 -15.01 -10.21 -0.16
N GLY A 141 -15.31 -11.17 0.71
CA GLY A 141 -16.64 -11.77 0.82
C GLY A 141 -17.07 -12.43 -0.49
N VAL A 142 -18.16 -11.94 -1.09
CA VAL A 142 -18.70 -12.44 -2.36
C VAL A 142 -18.09 -11.77 -3.60
N GLY A 143 -17.14 -10.85 -3.40
CA GLY A 143 -16.45 -10.15 -4.47
C GLY A 143 -15.46 -11.00 -5.26
N ALA A 144 -14.78 -10.38 -6.20
CA ALA A 144 -13.71 -10.97 -6.99
C ALA A 144 -12.31 -10.58 -6.46
N MET A 145 -11.28 -11.40 -6.69
CA MET A 145 -9.91 -10.98 -6.36
C MET A 145 -9.44 -9.85 -7.25
N LEU A 146 -9.60 -9.98 -8.58
CA LEU A 146 -9.09 -9.00 -9.52
C LEU A 146 -10.19 -8.52 -10.49
N HIS A 147 -10.14 -7.22 -10.81
CA HIS A 147 -10.68 -6.69 -12.05
C HIS A 147 -9.57 -5.99 -12.83
N ALA A 148 -9.36 -6.39 -14.08
CA ALA A 148 -8.44 -5.75 -15.00
C ALA A 148 -9.17 -5.44 -16.30
N THR A 149 -9.10 -4.19 -16.77
CA THR A 149 -9.72 -3.80 -18.05
C THR A 149 -8.85 -4.08 -19.26
N GLU A 150 -7.53 -4.09 -19.09
CA GLU A 150 -6.62 -4.49 -20.15
C GLU A 150 -6.47 -6.03 -20.15
N SER A 151 -6.47 -6.62 -21.35
CA SER A 151 -6.28 -8.06 -21.56
C SER A 151 -4.90 -8.57 -21.11
N THR A 152 -3.97 -7.66 -20.84
CA THR A 152 -2.64 -7.90 -20.27
C THR A 152 -2.49 -7.09 -18.99
N PHE A 153 -2.27 -7.75 -17.86
CA PHE A 153 -2.35 -7.09 -16.55
C PHE A 153 -1.00 -6.97 -15.83
N LEU A 154 -0.11 -7.96 -15.96
CA LEU A 154 1.16 -8.02 -15.23
C LEU A 154 2.33 -8.42 -16.15
N VAL A 155 3.44 -7.68 -16.05
CA VAL A 155 4.74 -7.94 -16.67
C VAL A 155 5.73 -8.26 -15.56
N ILE A 156 6.40 -9.40 -15.65
CA ILE A 156 7.34 -9.87 -14.62
C ILE A 156 8.64 -10.38 -15.24
N ASP A 157 9.77 -9.95 -14.67
CA ASP A 157 11.09 -10.42 -15.08
C ASP A 157 11.44 -11.80 -14.48
N GLY A 158 12.56 -12.36 -14.94
CA GLY A 158 12.99 -13.70 -14.55
C GLY A 158 13.51 -13.82 -13.10
N SER A 159 13.53 -12.73 -12.34
CA SER A 159 14.07 -12.71 -10.98
C SER A 159 13.05 -12.30 -9.92
N SER A 160 11.89 -11.82 -10.35
CA SER A 160 10.85 -11.28 -9.49
C SER A 160 9.79 -12.31 -9.12
N VAL A 161 9.03 -11.99 -8.07
CA VAL A 161 8.05 -12.88 -7.46
C VAL A 161 6.68 -12.21 -7.38
N VAL A 162 5.63 -12.98 -7.64
CA VAL A 162 4.24 -12.63 -7.30
C VAL A 162 3.68 -13.72 -6.40
N THR A 163 3.06 -13.33 -5.30
CA THR A 163 2.38 -14.23 -4.37
C THR A 163 0.90 -13.91 -4.33
N LEU A 164 0.08 -14.95 -4.45
CA LEU A 164 -1.37 -14.91 -4.32
C LEU A 164 -1.83 -16.08 -3.45
N THR A 165 -1.90 -15.87 -2.14
CA THR A 165 -2.19 -16.97 -1.22
C THR A 165 -3.18 -16.60 -0.11
N GLY A 166 -3.94 -17.57 0.37
CA GLY A 166 -4.80 -17.39 1.55
C GLY A 166 -6.01 -16.46 1.37
N CYS A 167 -6.28 -15.95 0.16
CA CYS A 167 -7.38 -15.02 -0.06
C CYS A 167 -8.75 -15.74 -0.08
N ARG A 168 -9.79 -15.05 0.41
CA ARG A 168 -11.20 -15.47 0.37
C ARG A 168 -12.00 -14.53 -0.53
N MET A 169 -12.78 -15.12 -1.44
CA MET A 169 -13.52 -14.41 -2.47
C MET A 169 -14.75 -15.21 -2.93
N GLY A 170 -15.70 -14.55 -3.59
CA GLY A 170 -16.81 -15.22 -4.28
C GLY A 170 -16.40 -15.73 -5.65
N LEU A 171 -15.51 -14.97 -6.33
CA LEU A 171 -14.99 -15.27 -7.66
C LEU A 171 -13.50 -14.91 -7.72
N THR A 172 -12.76 -15.45 -8.67
CA THR A 172 -11.38 -15.00 -8.91
C THR A 172 -11.34 -13.69 -9.71
N GLY A 173 -12.32 -13.49 -10.60
CA GLY A 173 -12.39 -12.31 -11.47
C GLY A 173 -11.49 -12.38 -12.70
N TRP A 174 -10.80 -13.50 -12.93
CA TRP A 174 -9.99 -13.72 -14.12
C TRP A 174 -10.81 -14.38 -15.24
N SER A 175 -10.97 -13.66 -16.36
CA SER A 175 -11.42 -14.22 -17.63
C SER A 175 -10.24 -14.52 -18.58
N VAL A 176 -9.06 -13.97 -18.29
CA VAL A 176 -7.81 -14.11 -19.03
C VAL A 176 -6.65 -14.30 -18.04
N SER A 177 -5.52 -14.83 -18.51
CA SER A 177 -4.32 -15.04 -17.68
C SER A 177 -3.87 -13.74 -17.02
N LEU A 178 -3.50 -13.81 -15.73
CA LEU A 178 -2.91 -12.71 -14.96
C LEU A 178 -1.62 -12.19 -15.62
N LEU A 179 -0.81 -13.10 -16.15
CA LEU A 179 0.54 -12.86 -16.62
C LEU A 179 0.57 -12.71 -18.14
N SER A 180 1.09 -11.57 -18.61
CA SER A 180 1.13 -11.24 -20.03
C SER A 180 2.49 -11.47 -20.67
N ARG A 181 3.56 -11.12 -19.96
CA ARG A 181 4.94 -11.29 -20.39
C ARG A 181 5.75 -11.78 -19.21
N VAL A 182 6.27 -12.99 -19.38
CA VAL A 182 7.05 -13.70 -18.37
C VAL A 182 8.40 -14.03 -18.99
N ASP A 183 9.48 -13.55 -18.37
CA ASP A 183 10.83 -13.99 -18.69
C ASP A 183 11.11 -15.34 -18.00
N ALA A 184 11.99 -16.16 -18.56
CA ALA A 184 12.36 -17.42 -17.91
C ALA A 184 12.91 -17.17 -16.50
N GLY A 185 12.41 -17.90 -15.51
CA GLY A 185 12.88 -17.82 -14.11
C GLY A 185 11.98 -17.06 -13.13
N TYR A 186 10.94 -16.35 -13.62
CA TYR A 186 9.96 -15.70 -12.75
C TYR A 186 9.34 -16.69 -11.76
N ARG A 187 8.83 -16.19 -10.64
CA ARG A 187 8.07 -17.02 -9.69
C ARG A 187 6.68 -16.45 -9.48
N PHE A 188 5.69 -17.27 -9.81
CA PHE A 188 4.31 -17.07 -9.40
C PHE A 188 3.89 -18.15 -8.42
N VAL A 189 3.71 -17.77 -7.15
CA VAL A 189 3.27 -18.65 -6.08
C VAL A 189 1.79 -18.39 -5.82
N ALA A 190 0.94 -19.40 -6.05
CA ALA A 190 -0.50 -19.25 -5.86
C ALA A 190 -1.11 -20.49 -5.20
N GLY A 191 -2.03 -20.29 -4.27
CA GLY A 191 -2.70 -21.41 -3.60
C GLY A 191 -3.35 -21.06 -2.27
N CYS A 192 -3.94 -22.04 -1.60
CA CYS A 192 -4.80 -21.81 -0.44
C CYS A 192 -5.89 -20.72 -0.67
N LEU A 193 -6.48 -20.71 -1.86
CA LEU A 193 -7.51 -19.72 -2.23
C LEU A 193 -8.89 -20.27 -1.96
N THR A 194 -9.72 -19.52 -1.24
CA THR A 194 -11.11 -19.90 -0.95
C THR A 194 -12.05 -19.15 -1.88
N VAL A 195 -12.70 -19.87 -2.81
CA VAL A 195 -13.69 -19.34 -3.74
C VAL A 195 -15.06 -19.90 -3.38
N ALA A 196 -16.05 -19.03 -3.16
CA ALA A 196 -17.41 -19.40 -2.78
C ALA A 196 -17.47 -20.39 -1.59
N GLY A 197 -16.56 -20.20 -0.61
CA GLY A 197 -16.48 -21.01 0.60
C GLY A 197 -15.70 -22.33 0.47
N ARG A 198 -15.11 -22.63 -0.70
CA ARG A 198 -14.30 -23.83 -0.92
C ARG A 198 -12.87 -23.49 -1.30
N VAL A 199 -11.91 -24.20 -0.71
CA VAL A 199 -10.50 -24.10 -1.09
C VAL A 199 -10.29 -24.72 -2.48
N LEU A 200 -9.66 -23.98 -3.38
CA LEU A 200 -9.30 -24.45 -4.71
C LEU A 200 -8.16 -25.48 -4.65
N THR A 201 -8.27 -26.52 -5.49
CA THR A 201 -7.18 -27.43 -5.78
C THR A 201 -6.24 -26.86 -6.84
N ALA A 202 -5.05 -27.45 -6.99
CA ALA A 202 -4.09 -27.07 -8.03
C ALA A 202 -4.71 -27.06 -9.44
N ALA A 203 -5.52 -28.08 -9.77
CA ALA A 203 -6.18 -28.19 -11.08
C ALA A 203 -7.26 -27.12 -11.30
N GLU A 204 -7.88 -26.63 -10.23
CA GLU A 204 -8.94 -25.63 -10.31
C GLU A 204 -8.40 -24.20 -10.40
N LEU A 205 -7.15 -23.95 -10.00
CA LEU A 205 -6.50 -22.65 -10.18
C LEU A 205 -6.57 -22.22 -11.66
N GLU A 206 -6.19 -23.11 -12.57
CA GLU A 206 -6.20 -22.84 -14.02
C GLU A 206 -7.62 -22.62 -14.55
N LEU A 207 -8.59 -23.44 -14.10
CA LEU A 207 -10.00 -23.28 -14.47
C LEU A 207 -10.56 -21.92 -14.06
N HIS A 208 -10.01 -21.34 -12.99
CA HIS A 208 -10.35 -20.02 -12.48
C HIS A 208 -9.43 -18.90 -12.99
N GLY A 209 -8.70 -19.14 -14.08
CA GLY A 209 -7.87 -18.13 -14.77
C GLY A 209 -6.49 -17.88 -14.13
N ILE A 210 -6.16 -18.59 -13.05
CA ILE A 210 -4.85 -18.56 -12.40
C ILE A 210 -3.94 -19.56 -13.11
N THR A 211 -3.40 -19.12 -14.24
CA THR A 211 -2.50 -19.90 -15.08
C THR A 211 -1.06 -19.48 -14.84
N ASN A 212 -0.09 -20.24 -15.37
CA ASN A 212 1.34 -19.91 -15.28
C ASN A 212 1.85 -19.88 -13.82
N VAL A 213 1.22 -20.64 -12.93
CA VAL A 213 1.66 -20.82 -11.55
C VAL A 213 2.91 -21.69 -11.55
N THR A 214 3.99 -21.17 -10.98
CA THR A 214 5.28 -21.89 -10.87
C THR A 214 5.34 -22.74 -9.62
N THR A 215 4.62 -22.34 -8.56
CA THR A 215 4.58 -23.04 -7.27
C THR A 215 3.16 -22.98 -6.73
N VAL A 216 2.56 -24.15 -6.48
CA VAL A 216 1.24 -24.22 -5.85
C VAL A 216 1.41 -24.21 -4.34
N ALA A 217 0.84 -23.22 -3.66
CA ALA A 217 0.90 -23.12 -2.21
C ALA A 217 -0.21 -23.96 -1.54
N ALA A 218 0.17 -24.83 -0.61
CA ALA A 218 -0.77 -25.53 0.26
C ALA A 218 -1.16 -24.65 1.45
N CYS A 219 -2.36 -24.86 2.00
CA CYS A 219 -2.77 -24.16 3.21
C CYS A 219 -1.94 -24.61 4.42
N GLY A 220 -1.35 -23.65 5.14
CA GLY A 220 -0.56 -23.92 6.35
C GLY A 220 0.89 -24.35 6.09
N GLU A 221 1.30 -24.46 4.82
CA GLU A 221 2.70 -24.64 4.44
C GLU A 221 3.30 -23.29 4.05
N CYS A 222 4.57 -23.08 4.39
CA CYS A 222 5.28 -21.84 4.09
C CYS A 222 6.53 -22.12 3.28
N THR A 223 6.82 -21.23 2.35
CA THR A 223 7.97 -21.31 1.46
C THR A 223 8.70 -19.98 1.44
N LYS A 224 10.00 -20.03 1.16
CA LYS A 224 10.83 -18.81 1.06
C LYS A 224 10.27 -17.81 0.05
N ASP A 225 9.76 -18.29 -1.08
CA ASP A 225 9.24 -17.44 -2.17
C ASP A 225 7.74 -17.11 -2.01
N GLY A 226 7.02 -17.80 -1.13
CA GLY A 226 5.60 -17.58 -0.87
C GLY A 226 5.32 -16.62 0.28
N ASP A 227 6.19 -16.65 1.30
CA ASP A 227 5.91 -16.03 2.60
C ASP A 227 6.92 -14.94 2.97
N CYS A 228 8.09 -14.94 2.33
CA CYS A 228 9.19 -14.05 2.62
C CYS A 228 9.65 -13.28 1.39
N PHE A 229 10.28 -12.12 1.62
CA PHE A 229 11.03 -11.45 0.57
C PHE A 229 12.36 -12.17 0.35
N ALA A 230 12.38 -13.09 -0.62
CA ALA A 230 13.49 -14.00 -0.85
C ALA A 230 14.89 -13.34 -0.93
N PRO A 231 15.08 -12.16 -1.56
CA PRO A 231 16.39 -11.51 -1.64
C PRO A 231 17.00 -11.14 -0.28
N LEU A 232 16.17 -10.89 0.73
CA LEU A 232 16.62 -10.51 2.08
C LEU A 232 16.28 -11.57 3.13
N THR A 233 16.03 -12.81 2.70
CA THR A 233 15.72 -13.93 3.60
C THR A 233 16.86 -14.95 3.59
N THR A 234 17.43 -15.26 4.74
CA THR A 234 18.49 -16.27 4.90
C THR A 234 17.93 -17.67 5.06
N ALA A 235 16.87 -17.83 5.84
CA ALA A 235 16.21 -19.10 6.11
C ALA A 235 14.71 -18.91 6.37
N VAL A 236 13.96 -20.02 6.28
CA VAL A 236 12.58 -20.11 6.76
C VAL A 236 12.53 -21.23 7.79
N ILE A 237 12.17 -20.89 9.03
CA ILE A 237 12.11 -21.84 10.15
C ILE A 237 10.75 -21.68 10.80
N ASP A 238 9.97 -22.75 10.90
CA ASP A 238 8.62 -22.75 11.47
C ASP A 238 7.73 -21.63 10.91
N CYS A 239 7.70 -21.49 9.58
CA CYS A 239 6.95 -20.43 8.86
C CYS A 239 7.39 -19.00 9.19
N LYS A 240 8.56 -18.80 9.79
CA LYS A 240 9.14 -17.49 10.06
C LYS A 240 10.33 -17.24 9.17
N CYS A 241 10.39 -16.05 8.60
CA CYS A 241 11.50 -15.59 7.78
C CYS A 241 12.64 -15.11 8.70
N GLU A 242 13.81 -15.72 8.56
CA GLU A 242 15.04 -15.15 9.12
C GLU A 242 15.63 -14.17 8.11
N CYS A 243 15.84 -12.93 8.55
CA CYS A 243 16.25 -11.85 7.66
C CYS A 243 17.77 -11.72 7.55
N ALA A 244 18.23 -11.48 6.33
CA ALA A 244 19.57 -10.98 6.06
C ALA A 244 19.73 -9.54 6.57
N ALA A 245 20.97 -9.04 6.58
CA ALA A 245 21.22 -7.63 6.88
C ALA A 245 20.42 -6.72 5.92
N GLY A 246 19.74 -5.72 6.48
CA GLY A 246 18.84 -4.82 5.74
C GLY A 246 17.43 -5.35 5.53
N GLY A 247 17.13 -6.61 5.88
CA GLY A 247 15.77 -7.13 5.91
C GLY A 247 15.04 -6.72 7.19
N HIS A 248 13.77 -6.33 7.06
CA HIS A 248 12.94 -5.82 8.14
C HIS A 248 11.61 -6.57 8.28
N GLY A 249 11.14 -6.69 9.52
CA GLY A 249 9.83 -7.26 9.84
C GLY A 249 9.77 -8.78 9.74
N ASP A 250 8.55 -9.30 9.73
CA ASP A 250 8.19 -10.72 9.71
C ASP A 250 8.46 -11.40 8.37
N VAL A 251 8.52 -10.62 7.29
CA VAL A 251 8.71 -11.09 5.91
C VAL A 251 9.98 -10.56 5.25
N CYS A 252 10.89 -9.96 6.02
CA CYS A 252 12.19 -9.46 5.56
C CYS A 252 12.16 -8.44 4.42
N VAL A 253 11.20 -7.50 4.44
CA VAL A 253 11.11 -6.41 3.46
C VAL A 253 12.29 -5.43 3.55
N PRO A 254 12.65 -4.73 2.47
CA PRO A 254 13.87 -3.90 2.38
C PRO A 254 13.83 -2.57 3.12
N ALA A 255 12.65 -2.11 3.56
CA ALA A 255 12.50 -0.89 4.37
C ALA A 255 11.59 -1.17 5.58
N PRO A 256 11.87 -0.58 6.75
CA PRO A 256 11.10 -0.85 7.95
C PRO A 256 9.74 -0.14 7.94
N VAL A 257 8.82 -0.67 8.74
CA VAL A 257 7.67 0.11 9.20
C VAL A 257 8.19 1.32 9.98
N PRO A 258 7.71 2.54 9.70
CA PRO A 258 8.15 3.73 10.43
C PRO A 258 7.85 3.55 11.92
N ALA A 259 8.88 3.52 12.75
CA ALA A 259 8.72 3.71 14.19
C ALA A 259 8.60 5.21 14.41
N GLY A 260 7.48 5.68 14.97
CA GLY A 260 7.37 7.09 15.33
C GLY A 260 8.51 7.46 16.29
N PRO A 261 9.21 8.58 16.08
CA PRO A 261 10.30 8.95 16.97
C PRO A 261 9.78 9.21 18.38
N PRO A 262 10.56 8.92 19.44
CA PRO A 262 10.29 9.48 20.75
C PRO A 262 10.28 11.01 20.64
N PRO A 263 9.33 11.71 21.29
CA PRO A 263 9.18 13.15 21.12
C PRO A 263 10.43 13.89 21.61
N PRO A 264 11.10 14.70 20.77
CA PRO A 264 12.14 15.61 21.21
C PRO A 264 11.52 16.80 21.99
N PRO A 265 12.33 17.52 22.80
CA PRO A 265 11.88 18.75 23.45
C PRO A 265 11.45 19.79 22.40
N PRO A 266 10.35 20.54 22.61
CA PRO A 266 9.80 21.42 21.59
C PRO A 266 10.75 22.60 21.27
N PRO A 267 11.15 22.79 20.00
CA PRO A 267 11.65 24.07 19.53
C PRO A 267 10.48 25.08 19.41
N PRO A 268 10.74 26.37 19.17
CA PRO A 268 9.68 27.32 18.84
C PRO A 268 8.86 26.78 17.66
N THR A 269 7.57 26.57 17.90
CA THR A 269 6.62 26.11 16.88
C THR A 269 6.63 27.07 15.69
N PRO A 270 6.85 26.60 14.45
CA PRO A 270 6.45 27.35 13.28
C PRO A 270 4.96 27.68 13.42
N PRO A 271 4.51 28.88 12.98
CA PRO A 271 3.10 29.22 13.09
C PRO A 271 2.25 28.16 12.36
N PRO A 272 1.15 27.69 12.97
CA PRO A 272 0.19 26.85 12.24
C PRO A 272 -0.30 27.62 11.01
N PRO A 273 -0.66 26.93 9.92
CA PRO A 273 -1.18 27.60 8.75
C PRO A 273 -2.37 28.48 9.16
N PRO A 274 -2.46 29.73 8.67
CA PRO A 274 -3.66 30.53 8.83
C PRO A 274 -4.89 29.72 8.41
N ILE A 275 -5.98 29.83 9.17
CA ILE A 275 -7.24 29.19 8.81
C ILE A 275 -7.62 29.68 7.40
N GLY A 276 -7.56 28.80 6.41
CA GLY A 276 -7.82 29.18 5.01
C GLY A 276 -6.68 28.92 4.03
N GLU A 277 -5.44 28.71 4.49
CA GLU A 277 -4.26 28.67 3.61
C GLU A 277 -3.44 27.37 3.71
N CYS A 278 -2.82 26.97 2.59
CA CYS A 278 -1.86 25.85 2.55
C CYS A 278 -0.47 26.37 2.93
N ILE A 279 0.28 25.60 3.74
CA ILE A 279 1.73 25.84 3.84
C ILE A 279 2.33 25.50 2.49
N SER A 280 3.08 26.42 1.89
CA SER A 280 3.52 26.26 0.51
C SER A 280 4.94 26.73 0.22
N ASP A 281 5.52 26.12 -0.81
CA ASP A 281 6.74 26.55 -1.50
C ASP A 281 7.94 26.81 -0.57
N MET A 282 8.20 25.87 0.34
CA MET A 282 9.28 25.99 1.33
C MET A 282 9.95 24.66 1.68
N VAL A 283 11.15 24.76 2.25
CA VAL A 283 11.79 23.65 2.98
C VAL A 283 11.36 23.74 4.44
N TYR A 284 10.70 22.71 4.94
CA TYR A 284 10.25 22.64 6.32
C TYR A 284 11.45 22.46 7.26
N PRO A 285 11.56 23.23 8.36
CA PRO A 285 12.64 23.05 9.32
C PRO A 285 12.60 21.65 9.93
N GLU A 286 13.77 21.09 10.24
CA GLU A 286 13.88 19.79 10.90
C GLU A 286 13.30 19.87 12.32
N VAL A 287 12.08 19.36 12.47
CA VAL A 287 11.33 19.37 13.74
C VAL A 287 10.45 18.13 13.83
N ALA A 288 10.25 17.63 15.04
CA ALA A 288 9.19 16.68 15.32
C ALA A 288 7.98 17.42 15.89
N GLN A 289 6.84 17.36 15.19
CA GLN A 289 5.63 18.06 15.61
C GLN A 289 4.37 17.23 15.37
N ALA A 290 3.33 17.53 16.17
CA ALA A 290 2.00 17.00 15.98
C ALA A 290 1.03 18.12 15.57
N VAL A 291 0.25 17.89 14.52
CA VAL A 291 -0.72 18.84 13.94
C VAL A 291 -2.09 18.16 13.74
N GLY A 292 -3.08 18.93 13.29
CA GLY A 292 -4.42 18.43 12.98
C GLY A 292 -5.45 18.59 14.10
N GLY A 293 -5.01 18.59 15.37
CA GLY A 293 -5.92 18.77 16.51
C GLY A 293 -6.79 20.03 16.39
N GLY A 294 -8.11 19.86 16.41
CA GLY A 294 -9.07 20.96 16.30
C GLY A 294 -9.31 21.48 14.87
N LEU A 295 -8.49 21.09 13.88
CA LEU A 295 -8.60 21.53 12.49
C LEU A 295 -9.57 20.65 11.71
N SER A 296 -10.33 21.22 10.79
CA SER A 296 -11.17 20.45 9.87
C SER A 296 -10.44 20.01 8.59
N TRP A 297 -9.35 20.68 8.25
CA TRP A 297 -8.50 20.33 7.13
C TRP A 297 -7.06 20.82 7.34
N LEU A 298 -6.12 20.23 6.60
CA LEU A 298 -4.70 20.54 6.62
C LEU A 298 -4.17 20.45 5.18
N CYS A 299 -3.32 21.39 4.76
CA CYS A 299 -2.78 21.40 3.41
C CYS A 299 -1.31 21.83 3.38
N TYR A 300 -0.51 21.05 2.66
CA TYR A 300 0.87 21.36 2.31
C TYR A 300 1.02 21.28 0.79
N ARG A 301 1.64 22.30 0.17
CA ARG A 301 1.87 22.36 -1.27
C ARG A 301 3.33 22.65 -1.60
N ASN A 302 3.99 21.82 -2.40
CA ASN A 302 5.39 21.99 -2.80
C ASN A 302 6.34 22.15 -1.60
N VAL A 303 6.06 21.46 -0.49
CA VAL A 303 6.89 21.51 0.72
C VAL A 303 7.89 20.37 0.71
N THR A 304 9.14 20.67 1.07
CA THR A 304 10.18 19.66 1.26
C THR A 304 10.43 19.42 2.74
N PHE A 305 10.23 18.19 3.22
CA PHE A 305 10.58 17.72 4.55
C PHE A 305 11.89 16.94 4.46
N SER A 306 12.90 17.30 5.25
CA SER A 306 14.26 16.78 5.10
C SER A 306 14.91 16.54 6.46
N GLY A 307 15.65 15.45 6.59
CA GLY A 307 16.46 15.16 7.78
C GLY A 307 15.81 14.16 8.74
N GLY A 308 16.64 13.39 9.47
CA GLY A 308 16.19 12.32 10.36
C GLY A 308 15.45 12.81 11.62
N GLY A 309 15.62 14.07 12.02
CA GLY A 309 14.85 14.73 13.07
C GLY A 309 13.53 15.35 12.57
N MET A 310 13.25 15.32 11.26
CA MET A 310 12.01 15.84 10.70
C MET A 310 10.92 14.79 10.81
N SER A 311 9.93 15.05 11.66
CA SER A 311 8.77 14.18 11.85
C SER A 311 7.49 14.99 11.90
N LEU A 312 6.58 14.75 10.95
CA LEU A 312 5.25 15.35 10.95
C LEU A 312 4.23 14.30 11.36
N THR A 313 3.60 14.47 12.52
CA THR A 313 2.47 13.65 12.95
C THR A 313 1.18 14.41 12.74
N VAL A 314 0.26 13.88 11.94
CA VAL A 314 -1.11 14.40 11.82
C VAL A 314 -2.02 13.52 12.64
N LEU A 315 -2.65 14.11 13.66
CA LEU A 315 -3.63 13.45 14.52
C LEU A 315 -5.00 13.54 13.84
N VAL A 316 -5.25 12.66 12.87
CA VAL A 316 -6.49 12.59 12.09
C VAL A 316 -7.69 12.39 13.01
N GLY A 317 -7.57 11.54 14.03
CA GLY A 317 -8.62 11.32 15.02
C GLY A 317 -8.96 12.53 15.90
N ALA A 318 -8.09 13.54 15.95
CA ALA A 318 -8.29 14.78 16.70
C ALA A 318 -8.77 15.95 15.83
N MET A 319 -8.96 15.73 14.52
CA MET A 319 -9.52 16.72 13.59
C MET A 319 -11.03 16.90 13.82
N THR A 320 -11.56 18.06 13.44
CA THR A 320 -12.97 18.43 13.61
C THR A 320 -13.73 18.42 12.29
N GLY A 321 -15.07 18.50 12.33
CA GLY A 321 -15.91 18.49 11.14
C GLY A 321 -16.31 17.09 10.66
N ASP A 322 -17.17 17.04 9.64
CA ASP A 322 -17.78 15.79 9.16
C ASP A 322 -16.78 14.85 8.47
N VAL A 323 -15.72 15.41 7.88
CA VAL A 323 -14.66 14.67 7.17
C VAL A 323 -13.33 15.37 7.44
N ALA A 324 -12.39 14.68 8.07
CA ALA A 324 -11.00 15.11 8.18
C ALA A 324 -10.37 15.13 6.78
N ASN A 325 -9.77 16.25 6.38
CA ASN A 325 -9.16 16.38 5.05
C ASN A 325 -7.70 16.81 5.16
N VAL A 326 -6.78 15.89 4.90
CA VAL A 326 -5.34 16.13 4.93
C VAL A 326 -4.78 16.05 3.51
N THR A 327 -4.24 17.14 2.98
CA THR A 327 -3.71 17.21 1.62
C THR A 327 -2.21 17.50 1.61
N PHE A 328 -1.47 16.69 0.87
CA PHE A 328 -0.09 16.94 0.48
C PHE A 328 0.00 16.96 -1.04
N ASP A 329 0.35 18.10 -1.61
CA ASP A 329 0.36 18.36 -3.05
C ASP A 329 1.79 18.74 -3.47
N GLY A 330 2.44 17.97 -4.34
CA GLY A 330 3.82 18.22 -4.76
C GLY A 330 4.85 18.13 -3.63
N CYS A 331 4.52 17.49 -2.51
CA CYS A 331 5.41 17.44 -1.34
C CYS A 331 6.47 16.33 -1.46
N THR A 332 7.65 16.60 -0.92
CA THR A 332 8.78 15.66 -0.91
C THR A 332 9.26 15.40 0.51
N TRP A 333 9.41 14.14 0.90
CA TRP A 333 10.12 13.72 2.10
C TRP A 333 11.44 13.10 1.69
N ARG A 334 12.52 13.53 2.34
CA ARG A 334 13.84 12.99 2.06
C ARG A 334 14.73 12.86 3.28
N ASP A 335 15.80 12.10 3.11
CA ASP A 335 16.96 12.04 4.01
C ASP A 335 16.56 11.72 5.47
N GLY A 336 15.68 10.73 5.65
CA GLY A 336 15.23 10.23 6.95
C GLY A 336 13.94 10.87 7.48
N ALA A 337 13.33 11.81 6.75
CA ALA A 337 12.10 12.45 7.21
C ALA A 337 10.92 11.46 7.31
N VAL A 338 10.06 11.68 8.32
CA VAL A 338 8.93 10.80 8.66
C VAL A 338 7.60 11.56 8.63
N LEU A 339 6.56 10.93 8.05
CA LEU A 339 5.17 11.35 8.13
C LEU A 339 4.33 10.26 8.82
N LEU A 340 3.62 10.63 9.88
CA LEU A 340 2.69 9.77 10.59
C LEU A 340 1.27 10.34 10.48
N LEU A 341 0.31 9.50 10.12
CA LEU A 341 -1.11 9.82 10.00
C LEU A 341 -1.86 8.86 10.93
N LEU A 342 -2.31 9.35 12.10
CA LEU A 342 -2.81 8.55 13.22
C LEU A 342 -4.26 8.89 13.59
#